data_AF-A0A4P6XLY6-F1
#
_entry.id   AF-A0A4P6XLY6-F1
#
_cell.length_a   1.000
_cell.length_b   1.000
_cell.length_c   1.000
_cell.angle_alpha   90.00
_cell.angle_beta   90.00
_cell.angle_gamma   90.00
#
_symmetry.space_group_name_H-M   'P 1'
#
loop_
_entity.id
_entity.type
_entity.pdbx_description
1 polymer ?
#
loop_
_entity_poly.entity_id
_entity_poly.type
_entity_poly.pdbx_seq_one_letter_code
_entity_poly.pdbx_strand_id
1 'polypeptide(L)'
;MSFFLGNTAQYSNVEVNPEKVRLAEVQYTVTATTFNKMLQTCREKCIGHEYGEGDVNTGEAACTDRCVAKYVKANTIIALNVQYRLSPNEMPEYKKVQSMLSEK
;
A
#
# COMPACT_ATOMS: atom_id res chain seq x y z
N MET A 1 -40.35 -15.73 -4.82
CA MET A 1 -39.98 -17.07 -4.34
C MET A 1 -38.47 -17.10 -4.07
N SER A 2 -38.10 -16.90 -2.81
CA SER A 2 -36.94 -17.50 -2.12
C SER A 2 -35.51 -17.31 -2.66
N PHE A 3 -34.96 -16.09 -2.58
CA PHE A 3 -33.50 -15.86 -2.61
C PHE A 3 -33.02 -14.96 -1.45
N PHE A 4 -33.73 -14.98 -0.32
CA PHE A 4 -33.49 -14.09 0.84
C PHE A 4 -33.29 -14.81 2.18
N LEU A 5 -33.04 -16.12 2.18
CA LEU A 5 -32.84 -16.92 3.41
C LEU A 5 -31.63 -17.87 3.30
N GLY A 6 -30.54 -17.40 2.69
CA GLY A 6 -29.27 -18.12 2.60
C GLY A 6 -28.28 -17.62 3.65
N ASN A 7 -28.37 -18.16 4.87
CA ASN A 7 -27.24 -18.39 5.77
C ASN A 7 -26.48 -17.18 6.37
N THR A 8 -27.19 -16.25 7.02
CA THR A 8 -26.56 -15.31 7.98
C THR A 8 -25.94 -16.02 9.19
N ALA A 9 -26.21 -17.31 9.39
CA ALA A 9 -25.63 -18.14 10.46
C ALA A 9 -24.17 -18.57 10.21
N GLN A 10 -23.58 -18.29 9.03
CA GLN A 10 -22.15 -18.57 8.80
C GLN A 10 -21.22 -17.54 9.42
N TYR A 11 -21.74 -16.38 9.85
CA TYR A 11 -20.94 -15.33 10.47
C TYR A 11 -21.06 -15.28 12.00
N SER A 12 -21.93 -16.08 12.63
CA SER A 12 -22.16 -16.02 14.07
C SER A 12 -21.02 -16.59 14.92
N ASN A 13 -20.10 -17.36 14.32
CA ASN A 13 -18.97 -17.98 15.02
C ASN A 13 -17.62 -17.74 14.29
N VAL A 14 -17.42 -16.57 13.70
CA VAL A 14 -16.07 -16.19 13.23
C VAL A 14 -15.22 -15.86 14.46
N GLU A 15 -14.46 -16.84 14.93
CA GLU A 15 -13.46 -16.63 15.97
C GLU A 15 -12.38 -15.66 15.44
N VAL A 16 -12.33 -14.47 16.02
CA VAL A 16 -11.39 -13.42 15.62
C VAL A 16 -10.02 -13.81 16.15
N ASN A 17 -9.20 -14.40 15.28
CA ASN A 17 -7.81 -14.68 15.61
C ASN A 17 -7.04 -13.34 15.68
N PRO A 18 -6.48 -12.97 16.85
CA PRO A 18 -5.83 -11.67 17.03
C PRO A 18 -4.57 -11.49 16.15
N GLU A 19 -3.90 -12.58 15.79
CA GLU A 19 -2.73 -12.55 14.91
C GLU A 19 -3.13 -12.19 13.47
N LYS A 20 -4.25 -12.75 12.99
CA LYS A 20 -4.79 -12.43 11.65
C LYS A 20 -5.26 -10.98 11.57
N VAL A 21 -5.82 -10.44 12.65
CA VAL A 21 -6.20 -9.02 12.74
C VAL A 21 -4.96 -8.13 12.66
N ARG A 22 -3.91 -8.45 13.42
CA ARG A 22 -2.64 -7.71 13.37
C ARG A 22 -2.01 -7.72 11.97
N LEU A 23 -2.03 -8.85 11.28
CA LEU A 23 -1.54 -8.94 9.89
C LEU A 23 -2.36 -8.04 8.95
N ALA A 24 -3.69 -8.06 9.10
CA ALA A 24 -4.59 -7.22 8.31
C ALA A 24 -4.36 -5.72 8.55
N GLU A 25 -4.11 -5.31 9.80
CA GLU A 25 -3.75 -3.93 10.15
C GLU A 25 -2.45 -3.48 9.45
N VAL A 26 -1.43 -4.34 9.43
CA VAL A 26 -0.16 -4.05 8.74
C VAL A 26 -0.39 -3.92 7.24
N GLN A 27 -1.13 -4.86 6.63
CA GLN A 27 -1.43 -4.82 5.21
C GLN A 27 -2.21 -3.55 4.82
N TYR A 28 -3.17 -3.15 5.65
CA TYR A 28 -3.92 -1.92 5.47
C TYR A 28 -3.00 -0.70 5.54
N THR A 29 -2.15 -0.61 6.55
CA THR A 29 -1.22 0.52 6.75
C THR A 29 -0.26 0.67 5.58
N VAL A 30 0.29 -0.43 5.09
CA VAL A 30 1.16 -0.43 3.90
C VAL A 30 0.40 0.04 2.67
N THR A 31 -0.80 -0.50 2.43
CA THR A 31 -1.63 -0.15 1.27
C THR A 31 -2.02 1.33 1.28
N ALA A 32 -2.43 1.85 2.44
CA ALA A 32 -2.78 3.26 2.61
C ALA A 32 -1.57 4.18 2.36
N THR A 33 -0.40 3.81 2.87
CA THR A 33 0.83 4.59 2.65
C THR A 33 1.23 4.61 1.17
N THR A 34 1.16 3.47 0.48
CA THR A 34 1.43 3.39 -0.95
C THR A 34 0.43 4.22 -1.76
N PHE A 35 -0.86 4.15 -1.44
CA PHE A 35 -1.89 4.93 -2.12
C PHE A 35 -1.65 6.44 -1.98
N ASN A 36 -1.38 6.93 -0.77
CA ASN A 36 -1.14 8.35 -0.52
C ASN A 36 0.10 8.87 -1.28
N LYS A 37 1.18 8.09 -1.31
CA LYS A 37 2.39 8.43 -2.08
C LYS A 37 2.15 8.42 -3.59
N MET A 38 1.40 7.44 -4.08
CA MET A 38 1.00 7.37 -5.49
C MET A 38 0.17 8.60 -5.89
N LEU A 39 -0.83 8.94 -5.07
CA LEU A 39 -1.70 10.10 -5.29
C LEU A 39 -0.88 11.39 -5.36
N GLN A 40 0.00 11.64 -4.39
CA GLN A 40 0.86 12.82 -4.39
C GLN A 40 1.78 12.86 -5.62
N THR A 41 2.42 11.74 -5.95
CA THR A 41 3.36 11.64 -7.08
C THR A 41 2.67 11.90 -8.42
N CYS A 42 1.48 11.32 -8.62
CA CYS A 42 0.75 11.49 -9.88
C CYS A 42 0.11 12.86 -9.99
N ARG A 43 -0.39 13.43 -8.88
CA ARG A 43 -0.86 14.82 -8.85
C ARG A 43 0.25 15.78 -9.27
N GLU A 44 1.45 15.66 -8.69
CA GLU A 44 2.58 16.54 -8.99
C GLU A 44 3.12 16.40 -10.42
N LYS A 45 2.96 15.22 -11.04
CA LYS A 45 3.43 14.97 -12.41
C LYS A 45 2.42 15.34 -13.51
N CYS A 46 1.13 15.18 -13.22
CA CYS A 46 0.09 15.26 -14.23
C CYS A 46 -0.81 16.49 -14.10
N ILE A 47 -0.88 17.13 -12.94
CA ILE A 47 -1.68 18.33 -12.73
C ILE A 47 -0.75 19.53 -12.69
N GLY A 48 -1.05 20.55 -13.50
CA GLY A 48 -0.25 21.78 -13.56
C GLY A 48 -0.24 22.55 -12.24
N HIS A 49 0.80 23.36 -12.02
CA HIS A 49 0.83 24.31 -10.88
C HIS A 49 -0.08 25.51 -11.11
N GLU A 50 -0.34 25.85 -12.38
CA GLU A 50 -1.28 26.89 -12.78
C GLU A 50 -2.59 26.24 -13.23
N TYR A 51 -3.66 26.56 -12.52
CA TYR A 51 -4.99 26.03 -12.80
C TYR A 51 -5.74 27.00 -13.71
N GLY A 52 -6.10 26.54 -14.91
CA GLY A 52 -6.98 27.29 -15.82
C GLY A 52 -8.47 27.02 -15.56
N GLU A 53 -8.80 25.80 -15.13
CA GLU A 53 -10.15 25.32 -14.86
C GLU A 53 -10.15 24.36 -13.67
N GLY A 54 -11.32 24.12 -13.06
CA GLY A 54 -11.46 23.24 -11.89
C GLY A 54 -11.64 21.77 -12.23
N ASP A 55 -11.98 21.47 -13.48
CA ASP A 55 -12.18 20.11 -13.98
C ASP A 55 -10.88 19.55 -14.57
N VAL A 56 -10.72 18.23 -14.48
CA VAL A 56 -9.55 17.53 -15.03
C VAL A 56 -9.73 17.40 -16.55
N ASN A 57 -8.79 17.95 -17.32
CA ASN A 57 -8.88 17.87 -18.78
C ASN A 57 -8.53 16.45 -19.29
N THR A 58 -8.85 16.16 -20.55
CA THR A 58 -8.59 14.83 -21.14
C THR A 58 -7.11 14.42 -21.16
N GLY A 59 -6.20 15.39 -21.24
CA GLY A 59 -4.75 15.16 -21.21
C GLY A 59 -4.26 14.80 -19.80
N GLU A 60 -4.75 15.49 -18.78
CA GLU A 60 -4.45 15.24 -17.37
C GLU A 60 -5.03 13.90 -16.91
N ALA A 61 -6.25 13.57 -17.36
CA ALA A 61 -6.87 12.26 -17.12
C ALA A 61 -6.02 11.12 -17.72
N ALA A 62 -5.67 11.22 -19.01
CA ALA A 62 -4.83 10.21 -19.67
C ALA A 62 -3.40 10.15 -19.09
N CYS A 63 -2.85 11.27 -18.61
CA CYS A 63 -1.58 11.29 -17.88
C CYS A 63 -1.69 10.52 -16.57
N THR A 64 -2.76 10.75 -15.80
CA THR A 64 -3.01 10.13 -14.50
C THR A 64 -3.04 8.61 -14.62
N ASP A 65 -3.77 8.07 -15.60
CA ASP A 65 -3.82 6.62 -15.86
C ASP A 65 -2.43 6.03 -16.15
N ARG A 66 -1.67 6.69 -17.03
CA ARG A 66 -0.29 6.29 -17.37
C ARG A 66 0.65 6.42 -16.17
N CYS A 67 0.45 7.43 -15.33
CA CYS A 67 1.25 7.64 -14.13
C CYS A 67 1.04 6.50 -13.14
N VAL A 68 -0.21 6.14 -12.84
CA VAL A 68 -0.55 5.03 -11.94
C VAL A 68 0.04 3.72 -12.47
N ALA A 69 -0.11 3.44 -13.76
CA ALA A 69 0.46 2.23 -14.37
C ALA A 69 1.99 2.16 -14.21
N LYS A 70 2.69 3.29 -14.43
CA LYS A 70 4.15 3.38 -14.21
C LYS A 70 4.52 3.27 -12.74
N TYR A 71 3.75 3.87 -11.85
CA TYR A 71 4.00 3.85 -10.40
C TYR A 71 3.94 2.42 -9.86
N VAL A 72 2.87 1.68 -10.19
CA VAL A 72 2.72 0.28 -9.77
C VAL A 72 3.85 -0.58 -10.33
N LYS A 73 4.18 -0.42 -11.62
CA LYS A 73 5.31 -1.14 -12.24
C LYS A 73 6.64 -0.86 -11.52
N ALA A 74 6.94 0.40 -11.23
CA ALA A 74 8.15 0.79 -10.51
C ALA A 74 8.16 0.23 -9.08
N ASN A 75 7.02 0.30 -8.38
CA ASN A 75 6.87 -0.21 -7.02
C ASN A 75 7.14 -1.73 -6.97
N THR A 76 6.64 -2.50 -7.94
CA THR A 76 6.92 -3.95 -8.03
C THR A 76 8.40 -4.23 -8.26
N ILE A 77 9.06 -3.50 -9.17
CA ILE A 77 10.50 -3.68 -9.43
C ILE A 77 11.32 -3.35 -8.18
N ILE A 78 11.00 -2.26 -7.48
CA ILE A 78 11.66 -1.88 -6.24
C ILE A 78 11.44 -2.95 -5.17
N ALA A 79 10.21 -3.44 -5.01
CA ALA A 79 9.90 -4.50 -4.04
C ALA A 79 10.73 -5.76 -4.27
N LEU A 80 10.87 -6.21 -5.53
CA LEU A 80 11.71 -7.37 -5.88
C LEU A 80 13.19 -7.13 -5.56
N ASN A 81 13.72 -5.93 -5.88
CA ASN A 81 15.12 -5.59 -5.60
C ASN A 81 15.38 -5.48 -4.09
N VAL A 82 14.46 -4.90 -3.33
CA VAL A 82 14.54 -4.78 -1.88
C VAL A 82 14.50 -6.17 -1.25
N GLN A 83 13.57 -7.04 -1.65
CA GLN A 83 13.49 -8.40 -1.12
C GLN A 83 14.78 -9.20 -1.35
N TYR A 84 15.43 -9.03 -2.51
CA TYR A 84 16.68 -9.73 -2.82
C TYR A 84 17.90 -9.16 -2.06
N ARG A 85 17.92 -7.85 -1.76
CA ARG A 85 19.12 -7.16 -1.22
C ARG A 85 19.03 -6.76 0.25
N LEU A 86 17.85 -6.69 0.82
CA LEU A 86 17.59 -6.14 2.15
C LEU A 86 16.82 -7.18 2.97
N SER A 87 17.56 -8.12 3.56
CA SER A 87 17.01 -8.94 4.64
C SER A 87 17.20 -8.19 5.98
N PRO A 88 16.17 -8.14 6.86
CA PRO A 88 16.26 -7.44 8.14
C PRO A 88 17.43 -7.92 9.04
N ASN A 89 17.91 -9.15 8.82
CA ASN A 89 18.97 -9.77 9.60
C ASN A 89 20.38 -9.45 9.09
N GLU A 90 20.53 -9.03 7.84
CA GLU A 90 21.84 -8.75 7.25
C GLU A 90 22.23 -7.27 7.29
N MET A 91 21.27 -6.37 7.57
CA MET A 91 21.51 -4.94 7.62
C MET A 91 22.37 -4.54 8.84
N PRO A 92 23.49 -3.81 8.65
CA PRO A 92 24.40 -3.45 9.74
C PRO A 92 23.77 -2.55 10.80
N GLU A 93 22.82 -1.69 10.43
CA GLU A 93 22.07 -0.83 11.34
C GLU A 93 21.16 -1.66 12.28
N TYR A 94 20.48 -2.68 11.76
CA TYR A 94 19.63 -3.56 12.56
C TYR A 94 20.44 -4.43 13.54
N LYS A 95 21.63 -4.90 13.12
CA LYS A 95 22.57 -5.62 14.01
C LYS A 95 23.00 -4.75 15.19
N LYS A 96 23.29 -3.47 14.94
CA LYS A 96 23.65 -2.51 15.98
C LYS A 96 22.50 -2.26 16.96
N VAL A 97 21.27 -2.15 16.46
CA VAL A 97 20.07 -1.99 17.31
C VAL A 97 19.80 -3.26 18.13
N GLN A 98 19.98 -4.45 17.54
CA GLN A 98 19.87 -5.72 18.27
C GLN A 98 20.91 -5.84 19.38
N SER A 99 22.18 -5.47 19.14
CA SER A 99 23.20 -5.50 20.20
C SER A 99 22.88 -4.55 21.36
N MET A 100 22.34 -3.36 21.05
CA MET A 100 21.88 -2.40 22.07
C MET A 100 20.63 -2.89 22.83
N LEU A 101 19.77 -3.69 22.21
CA LEU A 101 18.60 -4.31 22.86
C LEU A 101 18.95 -5.54 23.70
N SER A 102 20.04 -6.26 23.38
CA SER A 102 20.50 -7.43 24.13
C SER A 102 21.35 -7.10 25.35
N GLU A 103 21.97 -5.90 25.38
CA GLU A 103 22.76 -5.42 26.53
C GLU A 103 21.92 -4.85 27.69
N LYS A 104 20.59 -4.82 27.54
CA LYS A 104 19.65 -4.27 28.52
C LYS A 104 18.78 -5.37 29.12
#